data_AF-A0A7X6P915-F1
#
_entry.id   AF-A0A7X6P915-F1
#
_cell.length_a   1.000
_cell.length_b   1.000
_cell.length_c   1.000
_cell.angle_alpha   90.00
_cell.angle_beta   90.00
_cell.angle_gamma   90.00
#
_symmetry.space_group_name_H-M   'P 1'
#
loop_
_entity.id
_entity.type
_entity.pdbx_description
1 polymer ?
#
loop_
_entity_poly.entity_id
_entity_poly.type
_entity_poly.pdbx_seq_one_letter_code
_entity_poly.pdbx_strand_id
1 'polypeptide(L)'
;ANNHQGSSVTENREIMTIILDWLNKHNLFFVDSATSKNSLAQSLAYSRGYPALKRDIFLDVPDDTEQTLANKISSLNKYQGRKEPIIIITHCHNEKKLSNIQSFIREIRSQGLHLTNIINAKNIAA
;
A
#
# COMPACT_ATOMS: atom_id res chain seq x y z
N ALA A 1 -3.07 9.86 -5.21
CA ALA A 1 -3.47 8.94 -6.29
C ALA A 1 -2.89 7.55 -6.04
N ASN A 2 -3.49 6.50 -6.60
CA ASN A 2 -3.02 5.13 -6.52
C ASN A 2 -3.22 4.45 -7.88
N ASN A 3 -2.34 3.53 -8.27
CA ASN A 3 -2.47 2.78 -9.51
C ASN A 3 -3.32 1.52 -9.35
N HIS A 4 -4.24 1.33 -10.29
CA HIS A 4 -4.96 0.08 -10.52
C HIS A 4 -4.29 -0.65 -11.68
N GLN A 5 -3.56 -1.74 -11.39
CA GLN A 5 -2.56 -2.32 -12.31
C GLN A 5 -1.46 -1.30 -12.66
N GLY A 6 -1.10 -1.16 -13.94
CA GLY A 6 -0.20 -0.10 -14.40
C GLY A 6 1.29 -0.46 -14.38
N SER A 7 1.65 -1.75 -14.38
CA SER A 7 3.04 -2.20 -14.36
C SER A 7 3.93 -1.48 -15.38
N SER A 8 3.52 -1.44 -16.66
CA SER A 8 4.28 -0.75 -17.72
C SER A 8 4.46 0.75 -17.48
N VAL A 9 3.45 1.41 -16.89
CA VAL A 9 3.54 2.83 -16.56
C VAL A 9 4.48 3.03 -15.38
N THR A 10 4.30 2.26 -14.30
CA THR A 10 5.12 2.38 -13.08
C THR A 10 6.60 2.05 -13.30
N GLU A 11 6.94 1.29 -14.34
CA GLU A 11 8.31 0.99 -14.76
C GLU A 11 8.90 2.04 -15.71
N ASN A 12 8.06 2.87 -16.33
CA ASN A 12 8.50 3.91 -17.25
C ASN A 12 8.85 5.20 -16.51
N ARG A 13 10.14 5.53 -16.48
CA ARG A 13 10.68 6.72 -15.80
C ARG A 13 10.07 8.02 -16.29
N GLU A 14 9.95 8.20 -17.61
CA GLU A 14 9.46 9.46 -18.20
C GLU A 14 8.00 9.69 -17.86
N ILE A 15 7.15 8.68 -18.08
CA ILE A 15 5.71 8.76 -17.79
C ILE A 15 5.49 8.95 -16.28
N MET A 16 6.17 8.19 -15.42
CA MET A 16 6.03 8.37 -13.97
C MET A 16 6.52 9.73 -13.50
N THR A 17 7.55 10.31 -14.12
CA THR A 17 7.99 11.68 -13.79
C THR A 17 6.86 12.67 -14.03
N ILE A 18 6.21 12.61 -15.20
CA ILE A 18 5.09 13.48 -15.55
C ILE A 18 3.93 13.32 -14.56
N ILE A 19 3.58 12.08 -14.22
CA ILE A 19 2.50 11.79 -13.26
C ILE A 19 2.83 12.35 -11.87
N LEU A 20 4.05 12.09 -11.37
CA LEU A 20 4.46 12.52 -10.04
C LEU A 20 4.55 14.04 -9.94
N ASP A 21 5.09 14.71 -10.96
CA ASP A 21 5.15 16.17 -11.03
C ASP A 21 3.75 16.78 -11.00
N TRP A 22 2.83 16.21 -11.78
CA TRP A 22 1.44 16.65 -11.80
C TRP A 22 0.79 16.47 -10.44
N LEU A 23 0.94 15.30 -9.79
CA LEU A 23 0.37 15.06 -8.47
C LEU A 23 0.92 16.03 -7.43
N ASN A 24 2.24 16.22 -7.39
CA ASN A 24 2.88 17.12 -6.45
C ASN A 24 2.39 18.56 -6.63
N LYS A 25 2.27 19.04 -7.88
CA LYS A 25 1.72 20.37 -8.19
C LYS A 25 0.30 20.59 -7.65
N HIS A 26 -0.48 19.52 -7.49
CA HIS A 26 -1.84 19.56 -6.98
C HIS A 26 -1.95 19.18 -5.49
N ASN A 27 -0.84 19.20 -4.74
CA ASN A 27 -0.78 18.79 -3.33
C ASN A 27 -1.25 17.34 -3.09
N LEU A 28 -1.11 16.49 -4.11
CA LEU A 28 -1.41 15.07 -4.03
C LEU A 28 -0.10 14.28 -3.94
N PHE A 29 -0.19 13.09 -3.37
CA PHE A 29 0.92 12.15 -3.28
C PHE A 29 0.55 10.82 -3.92
N PHE A 30 1.56 10.00 -4.22
CA PHE A 30 1.35 8.72 -4.87
C PHE A 30 1.43 7.56 -3.88
N VAL A 31 0.48 6.63 -3.97
CA VAL A 31 0.53 5.34 -3.28
C VAL A 31 0.73 4.29 -4.36
N ASP A 32 1.87 3.63 -4.36
CA ASP A 32 2.20 2.58 -5.33
C ASP A 32 1.62 1.23 -4.88
N SER A 33 0.72 0.67 -5.68
CA SER A 33 0.20 -0.69 -5.51
C SER A 33 1.25 -1.77 -5.76
N ALA A 34 2.44 -1.41 -6.27
CA ALA A 34 3.56 -2.29 -6.52
C ALA A 34 3.13 -3.56 -7.28
N THR A 35 2.37 -3.38 -8.37
CA THR A 35 1.92 -4.49 -9.24
C THR A 35 3.07 -5.07 -10.06
N SER A 36 4.21 -4.37 -10.11
CA SER A 36 5.49 -4.88 -10.58
C SER A 36 6.58 -4.68 -9.52
N LYS A 37 7.52 -5.63 -9.48
CA LYS A 37 8.74 -5.51 -8.66
C LYS A 37 9.67 -4.39 -9.16
N ASN A 38 9.55 -4.01 -10.43
CA ASN A 38 10.37 -3.01 -11.10
C ASN A 38 9.79 -1.60 -11.03
N SER A 39 8.68 -1.40 -10.31
CA SER A 39 8.08 -0.07 -10.16
C SER A 39 9.11 0.95 -9.66
N LEU A 40 9.22 2.06 -10.38
CA LEU A 40 10.09 3.20 -10.08
C LEU A 40 9.34 4.29 -9.31
N ALA A 41 8.04 4.13 -9.06
CA ALA A 41 7.18 5.20 -8.57
C ALA A 41 7.68 5.82 -7.25
N GLN A 42 7.99 4.98 -6.25
CA GLN A 42 8.45 5.44 -4.94
C GLN A 42 9.86 6.06 -5.00
N SER A 43 10.81 5.38 -5.63
CA SER A 43 12.20 5.86 -5.70
C SER A 43 12.33 7.16 -6.49
N LEU A 44 11.56 7.29 -7.57
CA LEU A 44 11.50 8.51 -8.37
C LEU A 44 10.86 9.66 -7.58
N ALA A 45 9.76 9.42 -6.87
CA ALA A 45 9.15 10.42 -6.00
C ALA A 45 10.14 10.91 -4.94
N TYR A 46 10.83 10.01 -4.25
CA TYR A 46 11.82 10.35 -3.22
C TYR A 46 12.98 11.15 -3.80
N SER A 47 13.50 10.79 -4.98
CA SER A 47 14.59 11.54 -5.64
C SER A 47 14.22 12.99 -5.99
N ARG A 48 12.92 13.32 -6.02
CA ARG A 48 12.37 14.64 -6.32
C ARG A 48 11.87 15.37 -5.06
N GLY A 49 12.01 14.75 -3.88
CA GLY A 49 11.48 15.27 -2.63
C GLY A 49 9.96 15.20 -2.53
N TYR A 50 9.31 14.33 -3.32
CA TYR A 50 7.86 14.18 -3.31
C TYR A 50 7.43 13.04 -2.38
N PRO A 51 6.33 13.22 -1.64
CA PRO A 51 5.79 12.15 -0.81
C PRO A 51 5.27 11.00 -1.68
N ALA A 52 5.65 9.78 -1.29
CA ALA A 52 5.07 8.57 -1.83
C ALA A 52 5.02 7.46 -0.79
N LEU A 53 4.07 6.55 -0.94
CA LEU A 53 3.99 5.32 -0.17
C LEU A 53 4.02 4.14 -1.12
N LYS A 54 4.50 2.99 -0.65
CA LYS A 54 4.49 1.74 -1.41
C LYS A 54 3.81 0.66 -0.59
N ARG A 55 2.95 -0.12 -1.24
CA ARG A 55 2.28 -1.25 -0.61
C ARG A 55 3.27 -2.32 -0.15
N ASP A 56 3.08 -2.76 1.08
CA ASP A 56 3.75 -3.90 1.70
C ASP A 56 3.02 -5.22 1.43
N ILE A 57 1.70 -5.23 1.64
CA ILE A 57 0.88 -6.44 1.57
C ILE A 57 -0.37 -6.18 0.70
N PHE A 58 -0.66 -7.10 -0.21
CA PHE A 58 -2.02 -7.29 -0.74
C PHE A 58 -2.72 -8.32 0.14
N LEU A 59 -3.82 -7.93 0.78
CA LEU A 59 -4.53 -8.77 1.75
C LEU A 59 -5.28 -9.92 1.08
N ASP A 60 -5.80 -9.67 -0.13
CA ASP A 60 -6.78 -10.49 -0.83
C ASP A 60 -6.22 -11.16 -2.09
N VAL A 61 -4.92 -11.41 -2.10
CA VAL A 61 -4.16 -12.06 -3.18
C VAL A 61 -3.37 -13.24 -2.60
N PRO A 62 -3.41 -14.45 -3.20
CA PRO A 62 -3.99 -14.76 -4.52
C PRO A 62 -5.51 -14.94 -4.53
N ASP A 63 -6.15 -15.11 -3.37
CA ASP A 63 -7.58 -15.37 -3.24
C ASP A 63 -8.15 -14.83 -1.92
N ASP A 64 -9.46 -15.01 -1.73
CA ASP A 64 -10.20 -14.57 -0.55
C ASP A 64 -10.41 -15.69 0.49
N THR A 65 -9.56 -16.71 0.50
CA THR A 65 -9.70 -17.81 1.46
C THR A 65 -9.27 -17.38 2.86
N GLU A 66 -9.84 -18.03 3.88
CA GLU A 66 -9.43 -17.82 5.28
C GLU A 66 -7.95 -18.17 5.48
N GLN A 67 -7.44 -19.17 4.77
CA GLN A 67 -6.03 -19.53 4.79
C GLN A 67 -5.15 -18.39 4.26
N THR A 68 -5.53 -17.76 3.15
CA THR A 68 -4.81 -16.57 2.65
C THR A 68 -4.82 -15.47 3.69
N LEU A 69 -5.98 -15.14 4.27
CA LEU A 69 -6.09 -14.11 5.30
C LEU A 69 -5.20 -14.40 6.52
N ALA A 70 -5.26 -15.63 7.05
CA ALA A 70 -4.43 -16.06 8.19
C ALA A 70 -2.93 -15.95 7.88
N ASN A 71 -2.52 -16.33 6.67
CA ASN A 71 -1.13 -16.19 6.22
C ASN A 71 -0.70 -14.71 6.16
N LYS A 72 -1.56 -13.79 5.70
CA LYS A 72 -1.25 -12.36 5.66
C LYS A 72 -1.09 -11.77 7.06
N ILE A 73 -1.97 -12.14 7.98
CA ILE A 73 -1.90 -11.71 9.39
C ILE A 73 -0.61 -12.20 10.01
N SER A 74 -0.29 -13.50 9.91
CA SER A 74 0.96 -14.07 10.42
C SER A 74 2.20 -13.39 9.83
N SER A 75 2.14 -13.01 8.55
CA SER A 75 3.24 -12.31 7.88
C SER A 75 3.52 -10.90 8.43
N LEU A 76 2.64 -10.32 9.26
CA LEU A 76 2.88 -9.00 9.87
C LEU A 76 4.07 -9.01 10.83
N ASN A 77 4.38 -10.16 11.44
CA ASN A 77 5.51 -10.31 12.37
C ASN A 77 6.86 -9.93 11.74
N LYS A 78 7.01 -10.06 10.42
CA LYS A 78 8.25 -9.65 9.72
C LYS A 78 8.51 -8.14 9.76
N TYR A 79 7.50 -7.33 10.12
CA TYR A 79 7.60 -5.88 10.28
C TYR A 79 7.80 -5.45 11.74
N GLN A 80 8.01 -6.39 12.67
CA GLN A 80 8.28 -6.07 14.06
C GLN A 80 9.53 -5.16 14.16
N GLY A 81 9.41 -4.07 14.91
CA GLY A 81 10.48 -3.06 15.05
C GLY A 81 10.57 -2.05 13.90
N ARG A 82 9.75 -2.17 12.84
CA ARG A 82 9.65 -1.16 11.80
C ARG A 82 9.07 0.14 12.38
N LYS A 83 9.72 1.27 12.09
CA LYS A 83 9.27 2.61 12.50
C LYS A 83 8.22 3.21 11.56
N GLU A 84 8.30 2.85 10.28
CA GLU A 84 7.34 3.27 9.27
C GLU A 84 6.04 2.45 9.32
N PRO A 85 4.91 3.02 8.88
CA PRO A 85 3.65 2.29 8.75
C PRO A 85 3.73 1.14 7.74
N ILE A 86 2.97 0.09 8.00
CA ILE A 86 2.76 -1.02 7.06
C ILE A 86 1.60 -0.65 6.14
N ILE A 87 1.84 -0.59 4.84
CA ILE A 87 0.83 -0.22 3.84
C ILE A 87 0.16 -1.47 3.28
N ILE A 88 -1.11 -1.67 3.61
CA ILE A 88 -1.89 -2.84 3.20
C ILE A 88 -2.99 -2.38 2.24
N ILE A 89 -3.09 -3.04 1.08
CA ILE A 89 -4.15 -2.78 0.09
C ILE A 89 -5.04 -4.03 -0.02
N THR A 90 -6.33 -3.79 -0.21
CA THR A 90 -7.38 -4.80 -0.37
C THR A 90 -8.53 -4.22 -1.18
N HIS A 91 -9.50 -5.04 -1.56
CA HIS A 91 -10.68 -4.63 -2.30
C HIS A 91 -11.96 -5.03 -1.53
N CYS A 92 -13.08 -4.35 -1.78
CA CYS A 92 -14.34 -4.57 -1.04
C CYS A 92 -15.55 -4.78 -1.95
N HIS A 93 -15.34 -5.32 -3.17
CA HIS A 93 -16.41 -5.45 -4.17
C HIS A 93 -17.32 -6.68 -3.98
N ASN A 94 -17.16 -7.44 -2.90
CA ASN A 94 -18.06 -8.54 -2.54
C ASN A 94 -18.13 -8.72 -1.01
N GLU A 95 -19.17 -9.42 -0.55
CA GLU A 95 -19.43 -9.64 0.88
C GLU A 95 -18.32 -10.42 1.59
N LYS A 96 -17.72 -11.41 0.91
CA LYS A 96 -16.64 -12.21 1.47
C LYS A 96 -15.41 -11.36 1.78
N LYS A 97 -15.02 -10.47 0.86
CA LYS A 97 -13.93 -9.51 1.07
C LYS A 97 -14.24 -8.53 2.20
N LEU A 98 -15.47 -8.02 2.27
CA LEU A 98 -15.88 -7.18 3.39
C LEU A 98 -15.75 -7.92 4.74
N SER A 99 -16.21 -9.16 4.81
CA SER A 99 -16.07 -10.01 6.01
C SER A 99 -14.59 -10.24 6.38
N ASN A 100 -13.75 -10.55 5.38
CA ASN A 100 -12.30 -10.72 5.58
C ASN A 100 -11.63 -9.44 6.11
N ILE A 101 -12.01 -8.27 5.60
CA ILE A 101 -11.52 -6.98 6.10
C ILE A 101 -11.94 -6.78 7.56
N GLN A 102 -13.19 -7.06 7.91
CA GLN A 102 -13.65 -6.92 9.30
C GLN A 102 -12.91 -7.87 10.25
N SER A 103 -12.69 -9.13 9.84
CA SER A 103 -11.90 -10.11 10.58
C SER A 103 -10.45 -9.66 10.74
N PHE A 104 -9.82 -9.19 9.66
CA PHE A 104 -8.47 -8.64 9.68
C PHE A 104 -8.34 -7.51 10.70
N ILE A 105 -9.27 -6.54 10.67
CA ILE A 105 -9.25 -5.38 11.57
C ILE A 105 -9.39 -5.79 13.04
N ARG A 106 -10.24 -6.78 13.35
CA ARG A 106 -10.36 -7.32 14.71
C ARG A 106 -9.05 -7.94 15.18
N GLU A 107 -8.41 -8.74 14.33
CA GLU A 107 -7.20 -9.48 14.67
C GLU A 107 -5.98 -8.58 14.83
N ILE A 108 -5.76 -7.60 13.95
CA ILE A 108 -4.63 -6.68 14.15
C ILE A 108 -4.79 -5.86 15.43
N ARG A 109 -6.03 -5.51 15.82
CA ARG A 109 -6.31 -4.77 17.05
C ARG A 109 -6.05 -5.60 18.30
N SER A 110 -6.37 -6.90 18.29
CA SER A 110 -6.06 -7.79 19.43
C SER A 110 -4.55 -7.95 19.62
N GLN A 111 -3.77 -7.83 18.54
CA GLN A 111 -2.30 -7.83 18.56
C GLN A 111 -1.69 -6.46 18.93
N GLY A 112 -2.50 -5.46 19.28
CA GLY A 112 -2.02 -4.13 19.66
C GLY A 112 -1.61 -3.23 18.48
N LEU A 113 -1.93 -3.63 17.24
CA LEU A 113 -1.70 -2.80 16.07
C LEU A 113 -2.86 -1.81 15.88
N HIS A 114 -2.53 -0.61 15.43
CA HIS A 114 -3.50 0.46 15.21
C HIS A 114 -3.60 0.84 13.74
N LEU A 115 -4.83 1.03 13.26
CA LEU A 115 -5.09 1.61 11.94
C LEU A 115 -4.92 3.12 12.00
N THR A 116 -4.32 3.67 10.94
CA THR A 116 -4.25 5.12 10.71
C THR A 116 -4.67 5.43 9.27
N ASN A 117 -5.00 6.68 9.01
CA ASN A 117 -5.33 7.11 7.65
C ASN A 117 -4.06 7.29 6.80
N ILE A 118 -4.22 7.29 5.49
CA ILE A 118 -3.09 7.33 4.54
C ILE A 118 -2.28 8.65 4.62
N ILE A 119 -2.92 9.75 5.05
CA ILE A 119 -2.24 11.05 5.20
C ILE A 119 -1.28 11.01 6.38
N ASN A 120 -1.72 10.47 7.52
CA ASN A 120 -0.87 10.25 8.68
C ASN A 120 0.27 9.28 8.37
N ALA A 121 -0.03 8.19 7.65
CA ALA A 121 1.00 7.24 7.25
C ALA A 121 2.10 7.90 6.40
N LYS A 122 1.71 8.73 5.43
CA LYS A 122 2.62 9.54 4.60
C LYS A 122 3.48 10.47 5.45
N ASN A 123 2.93 11.12 6.48
CA ASN A 123 3.69 12.03 7.35
C ASN A 123 4.70 11.30 8.25
N ILE A 124 4.50 10.01 8.55
CA ILE A 124 5.45 9.19 9.33
C ILE A 124 6.57 8.64 8.44
N ALA A 125 6.27 8.36 7.18
CA ALA A 125 7.21 7.76 6.22
C ALA A 125 8.05 8.78 5.43
N ALA A 126 7.66 10.06 5.44
CA ALA A 126 8.40 11.17 4.83
C ALA A 126 9.47 11.71 5.80
#